data_AF-A0A3M2EAN9-F1
#
_entry.id   AF-A0A3M2EAN9-F1
#
_cell.length_a   1.000
_cell.length_b   1.000
_cell.length_c   1.000
_cell.angle_alpha   90.00
_cell.angle_beta   90.00
_cell.angle_gamma   90.00
#
_symmetry.space_group_name_H-M   'P 1'
#
loop_
_entity.id
_entity.type
_entity.pdbx_description
1 polymer ?
#
loop_
_entity_poly.entity_id
_entity_poly.type
_entity_poly.pdbx_seq_one_letter_code
_entity_poly.pdbx_strand_id
1 'polypeptide(L)'
;MAFAVGDALGAVILAAAVSLVGEPVVAWIQEGETAALWERIAAYIDALGLLVLGGLAVTPLPARIATAVLALTGTTPLLIGLVVLGGRLFSYPAVAYVAAHAPARLMRFRLLARWLRPRVSSTPPSKPPMTS
;
A
#
# COMPACT_ATOMS: atom_id res chain seq x y z
N MET A 1 0.37 14.33 4.93
CA MET A 1 1.71 14.89 4.61
C MET A 1 2.82 14.06 5.25
N ALA A 2 2.90 13.93 6.58
CA ALA A 2 3.96 13.13 7.23
C ALA A 2 4.07 11.69 6.68
N PHE A 3 2.95 11.01 6.46
CA PHE A 3 2.93 9.67 5.84
C PHE A 3 3.50 9.63 4.41
N ALA A 4 3.23 10.65 3.59
CA ALA A 4 3.78 10.73 2.22
C ALA A 4 5.30 10.87 2.24
N VAL A 5 5.82 11.69 3.16
CA VAL A 5 7.27 11.87 3.35
C VAL A 5 7.91 10.60 3.87
N GLY A 6 7.27 9.90 4.81
CA GLY A 6 7.73 8.61 5.33
C GLY A 6 7.80 7.54 4.23
N ASP A 7 6.76 7.43 3.39
CA ASP A 7 6.75 6.50 2.26
C ASP A 7 7.82 6.83 1.22
N ALA A 8 8.01 8.11 0.91
CA ALA A 8 9.04 8.56 -0.02
C ALA A 8 10.45 8.26 0.52
N LEU A 9 10.71 8.52 1.80
CA LEU A 9 11.98 8.16 2.45
C LEU A 9 12.18 6.65 2.46
N GLY A 10 11.16 5.87 2.79
CA GLY A 10 11.20 4.40 2.74
C GLY A 10 11.53 3.90 1.34
N ALA A 11 10.95 4.50 0.30
CA ALA A 11 11.24 4.19 -1.09
C ALA A 11 12.70 4.52 -1.47
N VAL A 12 13.22 5.68 -1.05
CA VAL A 12 14.63 6.07 -1.28
C VAL A 12 15.58 5.10 -0.58
N ILE A 13 15.32 4.78 0.70
CA ILE A 13 16.16 3.86 1.48
C ILE A 13 16.14 2.48 0.84
N LEU A 14 14.97 1.98 0.44
CA LEU A 14 14.85 0.69 -0.21
C LEU A 14 15.59 0.66 -1.55
N ALA A 15 15.39 1.67 -2.39
CA ALA A 15 16.08 1.78 -3.67
C ALA A 15 17.60 1.84 -3.48
N ALA A 16 18.08 2.64 -2.52
CA ALA A 16 19.49 2.71 -2.17
C ALA A 16 20.03 1.36 -1.66
N ALA A 17 19.29 0.65 -0.80
CA ALA A 17 19.67 -0.67 -0.32
C ALA A 17 19.77 -1.69 -1.47
N VAL A 18 18.82 -1.67 -2.40
CA VAL A 18 18.86 -2.52 -3.60
C VAL A 18 20.04 -2.14 -4.50
N SER A 19 20.31 -0.86 -4.72
CA SER A 19 21.44 -0.43 -5.55
C SER A 19 22.81 -0.74 -4.94
N LEU A 20 22.93 -0.73 -3.60
CA LEU A 20 24.20 -0.97 -2.90
C LEU A 20 24.47 -2.46 -2.63
N VAL A 21 23.43 -3.22 -2.26
CA VAL A 21 23.56 -4.62 -1.85
C VAL A 21 23.18 -5.58 -2.98
N GLY A 22 22.25 -5.18 -3.85
CA GLY A 22 21.82 -5.97 -5.01
C GLY A 22 20.85 -7.09 -4.64
N GLU A 23 21.17 -8.29 -5.13
CA GLU A 23 20.34 -9.49 -5.09
C GLU A 23 19.83 -9.90 -3.68
N PRO A 24 20.63 -9.84 -2.59
CA PRO A 24 20.17 -10.27 -1.27
C PRO A 24 18.95 -9.49 -0.76
N VAL A 25 18.89 -8.18 -1.06
CA VAL A 25 17.75 -7.34 -0.67
C VAL A 25 16.52 -7.69 -1.50
N VAL A 26 16.72 -8.01 -2.79
CA VAL A 26 15.63 -8.41 -3.68
C VAL A 26 15.03 -9.75 -3.27
N ALA A 27 15.87 -10.74 -2.94
CA ALA A 27 15.43 -12.04 -2.44
C ALA A 27 14.57 -11.88 -1.17
N TRP A 28 15.01 -11.04 -0.23
CA TRP A 28 14.25 -10.74 0.98
C TRP A 28 12.88 -10.08 0.70
N ILE A 29 12.77 -9.25 -0.34
CA ILE A 29 11.47 -8.67 -0.73
C ILE A 29 10.58 -9.75 -1.37
N GLN A 30 11.15 -10.63 -2.19
CA GLN A 30 10.41 -11.69 -2.89
C GLN A 30 9.83 -12.75 -1.94
N GLU A 31 10.47 -13.03 -0.80
CA GLU A 31 9.94 -13.98 0.20
C GLU A 31 8.53 -13.62 0.71
N GLY A 32 8.16 -12.34 0.67
CA GLY A 32 6.85 -11.86 1.09
C GLY A 32 5.79 -11.80 -0.02
N GLU A 33 6.16 -12.06 -1.27
CA GLU A 33 5.35 -11.73 -2.44
C GLU A 33 5.25 -12.89 -3.44
N THR A 34 4.20 -12.92 -4.24
CA THR A 34 4.03 -13.99 -5.24
C THR A 34 4.91 -13.74 -6.48
N ALA A 35 5.54 -14.80 -7.00
CA ALA A 35 6.37 -14.72 -8.21
C ALA A 35 5.63 -14.10 -9.41
N ALA A 36 4.35 -14.45 -9.61
CA ALA A 36 3.53 -13.92 -10.69
C ALA A 36 3.31 -12.40 -10.61
N LEU A 37 3.25 -11.85 -9.38
CA LEU A 37 3.08 -10.41 -9.18
C LEU A 37 4.40 -9.66 -9.46
N TRP A 38 5.54 -10.27 -9.09
CA TRP A 38 6.87 -9.75 -9.44
C TRP A 38 7.08 -9.68 -10.95
N GLU A 39 6.81 -10.79 -11.66
CA GLU A 39 6.93 -10.87 -13.12
C GLU A 39 6.05 -9.84 -13.83
N ARG A 40 4.79 -9.68 -13.38
CA ARG A 40 3.88 -8.67 -13.94
C ARG A 40 4.42 -7.27 -13.77
N ILE A 41 4.85 -6.91 -12.56
CA ILE A 41 5.37 -5.56 -12.29
C ILE A 41 6.65 -5.32 -13.08
N ALA A 42 7.53 -6.33 -13.19
CA ALA A 42 8.72 -6.25 -14.01
C ALA A 42 8.38 -5.99 -15.49
N ALA A 43 7.43 -6.74 -16.06
CA ALA A 43 6.99 -6.54 -17.45
C ALA A 43 6.40 -5.13 -17.69
N TYR A 44 5.61 -4.61 -16.74
CA TYR A 44 5.10 -3.25 -16.85
C TYR A 44 6.21 -2.20 -16.77
N ILE A 45 7.18 -2.38 -15.86
CA ILE A 45 8.30 -1.43 -15.71
C ILE A 45 9.21 -1.47 -16.93
N ASP A 46 9.40 -2.63 -17.56
CA ASP A 46 10.18 -2.72 -18.80
C ASP A 46 9.50 -1.93 -19.94
N ALA A 47 8.17 -1.95 -20.01
CA ALA A 47 7.40 -1.23 -21.04
C ALA A 47 7.22 0.28 -20.76
N LEU A 48 7.00 0.67 -19.50
CA LEU A 48 6.52 2.00 -19.11
C LEU A 48 7.46 2.73 -18.12
N GLY A 49 8.44 2.02 -17.56
CA GLY A 49 9.43 2.55 -16.64
C GLY A 49 8.82 3.19 -15.39
N LEU A 50 9.23 4.43 -15.15
CA LEU A 50 8.85 5.21 -13.99
C LEU A 50 7.36 5.57 -13.90
N LEU A 51 6.65 5.53 -15.03
CA LEU A 51 5.20 5.80 -15.05
C LEU A 51 4.42 4.76 -14.24
N VAL A 52 4.89 3.50 -14.23
CA VAL A 52 4.28 2.42 -13.45
C VAL A 52 4.36 2.72 -11.96
N LEU A 53 5.54 3.15 -11.51
CA LEU A 53 5.75 3.53 -10.12
C LEU A 53 4.89 4.74 -9.73
N GLY A 54 4.78 5.74 -10.59
CA GLY A 54 3.89 6.89 -10.37
C GLY A 54 2.43 6.47 -10.24
N GLY A 55 1.94 5.61 -11.14
CA GLY A 55 0.60 5.05 -11.07
C GLY A 55 0.35 4.26 -9.78
N LEU A 56 1.29 3.38 -9.40
CA LEU A 56 1.23 2.62 -8.16
C LEU A 56 1.28 3.52 -6.92
N ALA A 57 2.07 4.59 -6.93
CA ALA A 57 2.18 5.52 -5.80
C ALA A 57 0.87 6.29 -5.53
N VAL A 58 0.03 6.48 -6.56
CA VAL A 58 -1.32 7.04 -6.41
C VAL A 58 -2.28 6.03 -5.77
N THR A 59 -2.05 4.73 -5.96
CA THR A 59 -2.87 3.69 -5.34
C THR A 59 -2.44 3.43 -3.89
N PRO A 60 -3.34 2.99 -2.99
CA PRO A 60 -2.98 2.63 -1.61
C PRO A 60 -2.14 1.34 -1.52
N LEU A 61 -1.77 0.73 -2.65
CA LEU A 61 -0.94 -0.47 -2.67
C LEU A 61 0.52 -0.12 -2.31
N PRO A 62 1.24 -1.06 -1.68
CA PRO A 62 2.66 -0.89 -1.41
C PRO A 62 3.45 -0.91 -2.73
N ALA A 63 4.15 0.20 -3.02
CA ALA A 63 4.96 0.34 -4.23
C ALA A 63 6.32 -0.39 -4.16
N ARG A 64 6.49 -1.31 -3.21
CA ARG A 64 7.77 -1.91 -2.79
C ARG A 64 8.45 -2.71 -3.90
N ILE A 65 7.67 -3.47 -4.66
CA ILE A 65 8.18 -4.29 -5.77
C ILE A 65 8.60 -3.39 -6.93
N ALA A 66 7.77 -2.40 -7.25
CA ALA A 66 8.06 -1.47 -8.32
C ALA A 66 9.32 -0.64 -8.04
N THR A 67 9.54 -0.22 -6.79
CA THR A 67 10.77 0.47 -6.39
C THR A 67 11.99 -0.43 -6.46
N ALA A 68 11.88 -1.70 -6.04
CA ALA A 68 12.99 -2.65 -6.15
C ALA A 68 13.38 -2.94 -7.61
N VAL A 69 12.40 -3.18 -8.48
CA VAL A 69 12.64 -3.42 -9.90
C VAL A 69 13.26 -2.20 -10.58
N LEU A 70 12.75 -0.97 -10.32
CA LEU A 70 13.36 0.25 -10.86
C LEU A 70 14.78 0.51 -10.32
N ALA A 71 15.07 0.14 -9.08
CA ALA A 71 16.42 0.26 -8.54
C ALA A 71 17.39 -0.71 -9.24
N LEU A 72 16.94 -1.90 -9.62
CA LEU A 72 17.72 -2.87 -10.40
C LEU A 72 18.02 -2.38 -11.83
N THR A 73 17.16 -1.54 -12.43
CA THR A 73 17.44 -0.93 -13.74
C THR A 73 18.43 0.23 -13.67
N GLY A 74 18.99 0.53 -12.49
CA GLY A 74 19.93 1.62 -12.28
C GLY A 74 19.28 2.99 -12.13
N THR A 75 17.96 3.04 -11.92
CA THR A 75 17.25 4.30 -11.69
C THR A 75 17.73 4.94 -10.38
N THR A 76 18.01 6.24 -10.39
CA THR A 76 18.50 6.96 -9.21
C THR A 76 17.50 6.88 -8.04
N PRO A 77 17.93 6.48 -6.82
CA PRO A 77 17.05 6.37 -5.66
C PRO A 77 16.27 7.66 -5.34
N LEU A 78 16.91 8.81 -5.52
CA LEU A 78 16.28 10.12 -5.32
C LEU A 78 15.08 10.33 -6.24
N LEU A 79 15.19 9.90 -7.51
CA LEU A 79 14.15 10.08 -8.51
C LEU A 79 12.97 9.13 -8.25
N ILE A 80 13.24 7.90 -7.81
CA ILE A 80 12.23 6.97 -7.28
C ILE A 80 11.47 7.62 -6.11
N GLY A 81 12.19 8.20 -5.14
CA GLY A 81 11.61 8.89 -3.99
C GLY A 81 10.69 10.05 -4.37
N LEU A 82 11.13 10.90 -5.32
CA LEU A 82 10.33 12.03 -5.79
C LEU A 82 9.03 11.60 -6.47
N VAL A 83 9.05 10.52 -7.26
CA VAL A 83 7.84 10.00 -7.90
C VAL A 83 6.88 9.41 -6.87
N VAL A 84 7.38 8.66 -5.89
CA VAL A 84 6.56 8.15 -4.77
C VAL A 84 5.94 9.31 -3.99
N LEU A 85 6.75 10.32 -3.64
CA LEU A 85 6.27 11.50 -2.93
C LEU A 85 5.16 12.22 -3.71
N GLY A 86 5.36 12.43 -5.02
CA GLY A 86 4.38 13.07 -5.90
C GLY A 86 3.07 12.29 -5.97
N GLY A 87 3.12 10.97 -6.18
CA GLY A 87 1.91 10.13 -6.21
C GLY A 87 1.15 10.12 -4.89
N ARG A 88 1.87 10.10 -3.76
CA ARG A 88 1.29 10.16 -2.41
C ARG A 88 0.68 11.52 -2.10
N LEU A 89 1.33 12.61 -2.50
CA LEU A 89 0.80 13.96 -2.33
C LEU A 89 -0.52 14.17 -3.09
N PHE A 90 -0.72 13.46 -4.20
CA PHE A 90 -1.96 13.55 -4.97
C PHE A 90 -3.08 12.66 -4.41
N SER A 91 -2.75 11.43 -4.00
CA SER A 91 -3.73 10.45 -3.55
C SER A 91 -4.37 10.80 -2.19
N TYR A 92 -3.60 11.27 -1.22
CA TYR A 92 -4.15 11.62 0.10
C TYR A 92 -5.23 12.72 0.06
N PRO A 93 -5.02 13.88 -0.58
CA PRO A 93 -6.07 14.90 -0.68
C PRO A 93 -7.23 14.42 -1.54
N ALA A 94 -7.01 13.61 -2.57
CA ALA A 94 -8.10 13.03 -3.36
C ALA A 94 -9.01 12.14 -2.50
N VAL A 95 -8.42 11.24 -1.71
CA VAL A 95 -9.17 10.36 -0.78
C VAL A 95 -9.86 11.19 0.30
N ALA A 96 -9.16 12.17 0.89
CA ALA A 96 -9.74 13.05 1.90
C ALA A 96 -10.92 13.88 1.35
N TYR A 97 -10.80 14.38 0.11
CA TYR A 97 -11.85 15.13 -0.57
C TYR A 97 -13.08 14.26 -0.82
N VAL A 98 -12.89 13.04 -1.34
CA VAL A 98 -13.98 12.07 -1.56
C VAL A 98 -14.64 11.69 -0.25
N ALA A 99 -13.86 11.46 0.82
CA ALA A 99 -14.39 11.14 2.14
C ALA A 99 -15.23 12.30 2.73
N ALA A 100 -14.79 13.54 2.54
CA ALA A 100 -15.48 14.73 3.04
C ALA A 100 -16.78 15.06 2.27
N HIS A 101 -16.79 14.88 0.94
CA HIS A 101 -17.89 15.34 0.07
C HIS A 101 -18.85 14.23 -0.39
N ALA A 102 -18.50 12.95 -0.22
CA ALA A 102 -19.34 11.82 -0.65
C ALA A 102 -19.74 10.81 0.44
N PRO A 103 -19.99 11.20 1.71
CA PRO A 103 -20.36 10.23 2.75
C PRO A 103 -21.67 9.49 2.42
N ALA A 104 -22.64 10.18 1.80
CA ALA A 104 -23.92 9.60 1.40
C ALA A 104 -23.80 8.55 0.27
N ARG A 105 -22.77 8.65 -0.59
CA ARG A 105 -22.52 7.63 -1.63
C ARG A 105 -21.77 6.41 -1.08
N LEU A 106 -20.91 6.61 -0.09
CA LEU A 106 -20.29 5.51 0.67
C LEU A 106 -21.32 4.70 1.47
N MET A 107 -22.35 5.34 2.04
CA MET A 107 -23.45 4.63 2.73
C MET A 107 -24.29 3.72 1.81
N ARG A 108 -24.25 3.91 0.48
CA ARG A 108 -24.90 3.01 -0.48
C ARG A 108 -24.21 1.64 -0.58
N PHE A 109 -22.93 1.53 -0.19
CA PHE A 109 -22.26 0.25 0.04
C PHE A 109 -22.71 -0.38 1.38
N ARG A 110 -24.03 -0.64 1.53
CA ARG A 110 -24.66 -1.30 2.70
C ARG A 110 -24.03 -2.66 3.06
N LEU A 111 -23.29 -3.27 2.14
CA LEU A 111 -22.55 -4.52 2.37
C LEU A 111 -21.32 -4.33 3.28
N LEU A 112 -20.64 -3.19 3.22
CA LEU A 112 -19.48 -2.89 4.06
C LEU A 112 -19.90 -2.58 5.51
N ALA A 113 -21.05 -1.92 5.67
CA ALA A 113 -21.67 -1.64 6.97
C ALA A 113 -22.12 -2.91 7.72
N ARG A 114 -22.36 -4.03 7.02
CA ARG A 114 -22.63 -5.34 7.66
C ARG A 114 -21.37 -5.96 8.25
N TRP A 115 -20.21 -5.75 7.64
CA TRP A 115 -18.92 -6.29 8.11
C TRP A 115 -18.34 -5.52 9.30
N LEU A 116 -18.61 -4.22 9.40
CA LEU A 116 -18.14 -3.37 10.49
C LEU A 116 -19.01 -3.43 11.76
N ARG A 117 -20.09 -4.21 11.79
CA ARG A 117 -20.84 -4.42 13.04
C ARG A 117 -20.03 -5.34 13.96
N PRO A 118 -19.61 -4.86 15.15
CA PRO A 118 -18.97 -5.73 16.12
C PRO A 118 -19.91 -6.88 16.43
N ARG A 119 -19.44 -8.13 16.35
CA ARG A 119 -20.17 -9.28 16.89
C ARG A 119 -20.17 -9.11 18.40
N VAL A 120 -21.16 -8.41 18.93
CA VAL A 120 -21.47 -8.44 20.36
C VAL A 120 -21.83 -9.89 20.65
N SER A 121 -20.89 -10.61 21.24
CA SER A 121 -21.11 -11.96 21.75
C SER A 121 -22.24 -11.87 22.76
N SER A 122 -23.41 -12.40 22.39
CA SER A 122 -24.52 -12.61 23.31
C SER A 122 -24.09 -13.64 24.34
N THR A 123 -23.48 -13.18 25.43
CA THR A 123 -23.29 -14.01 26.62
C THR A 123 -24.69 -14.41 27.10
N PRO A 124 -25.05 -15.70 27.11
CA PRO A 124 -26.38 -16.10 27.54
C PRO A 124 -26.57 -15.75 29.01
N PRO A 125 -27.78 -15.29 29.41
CA PRO A 125 -28.05 -14.93 30.81
C PRO A 125 -27.88 -16.17 31.69
N SER A 126 -26.98 -16.07 32.67
CA SER A 126 -26.80 -17.07 33.71
C SER A 126 -28.11 -17.24 34.48
N LYS A 127 -28.64 -18.47 34.53
CA LYS A 127 -29.83 -18.81 35.33
C LYS A 127 -29.60 -18.46 36.80
N PRO A 128 -30.58 -17.89 37.51
CA PRO A 128 -30.45 -17.61 38.93
C PRO A 128 -30.41 -18.90 39.76
N PRO A 129 -29.65 -18.93 40.86
CA PRO A 129 -29.60 -20.08 41.76
C PRO A 129 -30.96 -20.27 42.43
N MET A 130 -31.54 -21.46 42.26
CA MET A 130 -32.67 -21.90 43.08
C MET A 130 -32.15 -22.23 44.47
N THR A 131 -32.49 -21.40 45.45
CA THR A 131 -32.35 -21.71 46.87
C THR A 131 -33.38 -22.76 47.25
N SER A 132 -32.93 -23.90 47.77
CA SER A 132 -33.75 -24.90 48.48
C SER A 132 -33.32 -24.93 49.94
#